data_AF-A0A9W8TUF9-F1
#
_entry.id   AF-A0A9W8TUF9-F1
#
_cell.length_a   1.000
_cell.length_b   1.000
_cell.length_c   1.000
_cell.angle_alpha   90.00
_cell.angle_beta   90.00
_cell.angle_gamma   90.00
#
_symmetry.space_group_name_H-M   'P 1'
#
loop_
_entity.id
_entity.type
_entity.pdbx_description
1 polymer ?
#
loop_
_entity_poly.entity_id
_entity_poly.type
_entity_poly.pdbx_seq_one_letter_code
_entity_poly.pdbx_strand_id
1 'polypeptide(L)'
;MGSRKKAVLREKADTRKSQRHTQGNKDSREPRASVKPRPRPKILKSHSASEATALEDSEAAQLLVGLRHGAPDSLSPDLDVASDTEPVSSLSTWRNSEDYFSKKEAQLDNWVMKQNTRDSQNYDETATTVNKQPPLKSKASSTPQTHPKSPTNVSSDSERNSTEEEAFDIRYDLEKDGVLYDFTLSSGASFSTFLTATAKAFNVSVSHLGALGYIPSFRPKNPKPLPKIVHSDESYEKMLEDLEDYVESLKSRKGKGKVKSFTVRLLDTSGPGTRKDIGKKSKTVGKVVDASTPALTEEDNSEEHILYRKIEKAHHCDQHGKACWVRDNGSHYQLTTSEITQWALLMKIHKALVDKPPDSLLDSIENDTGVSRFRGRTRAVPAMPTATPSPWNTPYPPSYPPWAYPPFPTYPYPSPMPPAPGRATSPHSSPGPTSSPSVTPSKRSLIDIPHISEWLEGVDKDDIRGQDGLQVSQYSDALETNGIIRISDLVDVEVNQLMAMIGANWGVANRLVKYAKEDMGQINKMSKKSRH
;
A
#
# COMPACT_ATOMS: atom_id res chain seq x y z
N MET A 1 -74.76 8.36 -9.32
CA MET A 1 -74.56 9.46 -10.27
C MET A 1 -73.07 9.55 -10.55
N GLY A 2 -72.51 9.59 -11.75
CA GLY A 2 -72.97 9.61 -13.12
C GLY A 2 -71.68 9.70 -13.95
N SER A 3 -71.59 8.89 -15.00
CA SER A 3 -70.45 8.68 -15.88
C SER A 3 -69.77 9.97 -16.37
N ARG A 4 -68.44 9.90 -16.61
CA ARG A 4 -67.82 10.26 -17.90
C ARG A 4 -66.32 9.96 -17.93
N LYS A 5 -65.96 8.98 -18.76
CA LYS A 5 -64.62 8.76 -19.30
C LYS A 5 -64.29 9.85 -20.32
N LYS A 6 -63.06 10.36 -20.34
CA LYS A 6 -62.48 11.01 -21.52
C LYS A 6 -61.07 10.46 -21.73
N ALA A 7 -60.92 9.78 -22.87
CA ALA A 7 -59.64 9.48 -23.51
C ALA A 7 -59.28 10.65 -24.43
N VAL A 8 -57.99 11.00 -24.51
CA VAL A 8 -57.44 11.87 -25.55
C VAL A 8 -56.17 11.20 -26.10
N LEU A 9 -56.29 10.71 -27.33
CA LEU A 9 -55.23 10.30 -28.25
C LEU A 9 -55.00 11.47 -29.23
N ARG A 10 -53.74 11.83 -29.50
CA ARG A 10 -53.25 12.60 -30.68
C ARG A 10 -51.76 12.87 -30.51
N GLU A 11 -50.89 12.91 -31.51
CA GLU A 11 -50.81 12.38 -32.88
C GLU A 11 -49.30 12.51 -33.18
N LYS A 12 -48.65 11.46 -33.67
CA LYS A 12 -47.23 11.50 -34.09
C LYS A 12 -47.16 12.07 -35.52
N ALA A 13 -46.28 13.04 -35.74
CA ALA A 13 -45.94 13.56 -37.05
C ALA A 13 -44.64 12.90 -37.55
N ASP A 14 -44.77 11.97 -38.49
CA ASP A 14 -43.69 11.49 -39.35
C ASP A 14 -43.68 12.34 -40.63
N THR A 15 -42.51 12.87 -41.01
CA THR A 15 -42.28 13.40 -42.36
C THR A 15 -41.07 12.74 -43.00
N ARG A 16 -41.37 11.97 -44.05
CA ARG A 16 -40.47 11.29 -44.99
C ARG A 16 -40.58 11.98 -46.36
N LYS A 17 -39.46 12.38 -46.97
CA LYS A 17 -39.16 12.52 -48.42
C LYS A 17 -37.84 13.30 -48.54
N SER A 18 -36.91 13.08 -49.48
CA SER A 18 -36.93 12.35 -50.75
C SER A 18 -35.49 12.05 -51.16
N GLN A 19 -35.33 10.96 -51.93
CA GLN A 19 -34.14 10.58 -52.68
C GLN A 19 -33.71 11.66 -53.69
N ARG A 20 -32.41 11.76 -53.95
CA ARG A 20 -31.88 12.04 -55.29
C ARG A 20 -30.55 11.32 -55.51
N HIS A 21 -30.58 10.44 -56.51
CA HIS A 21 -29.46 9.75 -57.15
C HIS A 21 -28.68 10.77 -58.00
N THR A 22 -27.35 10.79 -57.88
CA THR A 22 -26.45 11.10 -59.02
C THR A 22 -25.18 10.27 -58.89
N GLN A 23 -24.87 9.50 -59.94
CA GLN A 23 -23.58 8.88 -60.18
C GLN A 23 -22.61 9.94 -60.72
N GLY A 24 -21.36 9.91 -60.27
CA GLY A 24 -20.31 10.81 -60.76
C GLY A 24 -18.94 10.31 -60.31
N ASN A 25 -18.12 9.99 -61.29
CA ASN A 25 -16.88 9.22 -61.25
C ASN A 25 -15.66 10.09 -60.83
N LYS A 26 -14.64 9.42 -60.27
CA LYS A 26 -13.19 9.69 -60.37
C LYS A 26 -12.50 10.85 -59.61
N ASP A 27 -11.30 10.47 -59.17
CA ASP A 27 -10.09 11.23 -58.83
C ASP A 27 -9.94 11.82 -57.42
N SER A 28 -9.55 10.92 -56.50
CA SER A 28 -8.97 11.22 -55.20
C SER A 28 -7.52 11.73 -55.36
N ARG A 29 -7.32 13.04 -55.19
CA ARG A 29 -6.02 13.63 -54.86
C ARG A 29 -6.17 14.42 -53.57
N GLU A 30 -5.77 13.82 -52.45
CA GLU A 30 -5.77 14.46 -51.14
C GLU A 30 -4.78 15.65 -51.10
N PRO A 31 -5.20 16.85 -50.66
CA PRO A 31 -4.27 17.90 -50.29
C PRO A 31 -3.69 17.65 -48.89
N ARG A 32 -2.36 17.59 -48.80
CA ARG A 32 -1.61 17.53 -47.54
C ARG A 32 -1.99 18.71 -46.62
N ALA A 33 -2.42 18.39 -45.41
CA ALA A 33 -2.66 19.37 -44.36
C ALA A 33 -1.35 20.04 -43.91
N SER A 34 -1.32 21.37 -43.97
CA SER A 34 -0.24 22.22 -43.47
C SER A 34 -0.17 22.17 -41.94
N VAL A 35 1.00 21.85 -41.40
CA VAL A 35 1.32 21.86 -39.96
C VAL A 35 1.31 23.31 -39.45
N LYS A 36 0.36 23.65 -38.57
CA LYS A 36 0.35 24.93 -37.87
C LYS A 36 1.39 24.92 -36.72
N PRO A 37 2.17 26.00 -36.53
CA PRO A 37 3.16 26.08 -35.45
C PRO A 37 2.51 26.22 -34.07
N ARG A 38 3.09 25.55 -33.07
CA ARG A 38 2.69 25.61 -31.65
C ARG A 38 2.88 27.02 -31.07
N PRO A 39 1.93 27.55 -30.29
CA PRO A 39 2.09 28.83 -29.58
C PRO A 39 3.11 28.71 -28.44
N ARG A 40 3.95 29.75 -28.28
CA ARG A 40 4.89 29.88 -27.17
C ARG A 40 4.17 30.23 -25.86
N PRO A 41 4.59 29.69 -24.70
CA PRO A 41 4.02 30.02 -23.40
C PRO A 41 4.33 31.48 -23.03
N LYS A 42 3.32 32.19 -22.52
CA LYS A 42 3.44 33.56 -22.00
C LYS A 42 4.04 33.53 -20.59
N ILE A 43 5.06 34.35 -20.37
CA ILE A 43 5.67 34.61 -19.06
C ILE A 43 4.69 35.45 -18.24
N LEU A 44 4.22 34.92 -17.11
CA LEU A 44 3.41 35.65 -16.14
C LEU A 44 4.33 36.51 -15.25
N LYS A 45 4.07 37.83 -15.24
CA LYS A 45 4.67 38.80 -14.31
C LYS A 45 4.03 38.60 -12.92
N SER A 46 4.85 38.32 -11.92
CA SER A 46 4.48 38.41 -10.50
C SER A 46 4.40 39.88 -10.09
N HIS A 47 3.22 40.31 -9.65
CA HIS A 47 3.04 41.59 -8.97
C HIS A 47 3.41 41.42 -7.50
N SER A 48 4.41 42.18 -7.06
CA SER A 48 4.73 42.46 -5.66
C SER A 48 3.71 43.44 -5.10
N ALA A 49 3.09 43.12 -3.96
CA ALA A 49 2.38 44.09 -3.14
C ALA A 49 2.86 43.94 -1.69
N SER A 50 3.47 45.02 -1.22
CA SER A 50 3.88 45.37 0.12
C SER A 50 2.71 45.91 0.94
N GLU A 51 2.67 45.63 2.25
CA GLU A 51 2.29 46.50 3.38
C GLU A 51 2.08 45.59 4.61
N ALA A 52 2.99 45.58 5.60
CA ALA A 52 3.17 46.55 6.68
C ALA A 52 2.07 46.46 7.76
N THR A 53 2.39 45.78 8.86
CA THR A 53 2.07 46.24 10.23
C THR A 53 3.15 45.76 11.18
N ALA A 54 3.74 46.72 11.88
CA ALA A 54 4.64 46.59 13.03
C ALA A 54 3.86 46.95 14.30
N LEU A 55 4.41 46.57 15.48
CA LEU A 55 3.90 46.69 16.88
C LEU A 55 3.52 45.28 17.39
N GLU A 56 4.12 44.67 18.43
CA GLU A 56 4.85 45.09 19.63
C GLU A 56 5.79 43.96 20.07
N ASP A 57 7.03 44.25 20.48
CA ASP A 57 7.88 43.31 21.24
C ASP A 57 8.76 44.13 22.20
N SER A 58 8.40 44.11 23.49
CA SER A 58 9.21 44.60 24.60
C SER A 58 8.72 43.92 25.87
N GLU A 59 9.42 42.87 26.31
CA GLU A 59 9.69 42.53 27.72
C GLU A 59 10.00 41.03 27.84
N ALA A 60 11.29 40.66 27.83
CA ALA A 60 11.80 39.49 28.55
C ALA A 60 13.34 39.43 28.44
N ALA A 61 14.02 40.45 28.97
CA ALA A 61 15.46 40.42 29.22
C ALA A 61 15.69 40.69 30.69
N GLN A 62 15.60 39.64 31.52
CA GLN A 62 16.11 39.64 32.90
C GLN A 62 16.29 38.20 33.38
N LEU A 63 17.44 37.60 33.08
CA LEU A 63 17.94 36.41 33.78
C LEU A 63 19.47 36.38 33.71
N LEU A 64 20.10 37.04 34.68
CA LEU A 64 21.51 36.84 35.02
C LEU A 64 21.74 37.39 36.42
N VAL A 65 21.92 36.49 37.39
CA VAL A 65 22.71 36.57 38.64
C VAL A 65 22.19 35.47 39.59
N GLY A 66 23.06 34.55 40.02
CA GLY A 66 22.68 33.63 41.10
C GLY A 66 23.48 32.34 41.31
N LEU A 67 24.78 32.28 41.00
CA LEU A 67 25.68 31.25 41.53
C LEU A 67 25.88 31.48 43.04
N ARG A 68 25.64 30.49 43.91
CA ARG A 68 26.55 30.06 45.01
C ARG A 68 25.93 29.03 45.99
N HIS A 69 26.67 27.93 46.15
CA HIS A 69 27.05 27.23 47.40
C HIS A 69 26.06 26.25 48.06
N GLY A 70 26.54 25.02 48.28
CA GLY A 70 25.99 24.09 49.28
C GLY A 70 26.39 22.63 49.07
N ALA A 71 27.63 22.26 49.41
CA ALA A 71 27.96 20.88 49.84
C ALA A 71 27.31 20.61 51.22
N PRO A 72 27.14 19.34 51.65
CA PRO A 72 28.24 18.72 52.42
C PRO A 72 28.39 17.18 52.31
N ASP A 73 29.61 16.74 52.68
CA ASP A 73 30.01 15.57 53.49
C ASP A 73 29.42 14.18 53.16
N SER A 74 30.19 13.23 52.62
CA SER A 74 31.21 12.39 53.30
C SER A 74 30.65 11.59 54.49
N LEU A 75 30.60 10.25 54.37
CA LEU A 75 30.96 9.28 55.41
C LEU A 75 30.93 7.86 54.83
N SER A 76 32.12 7.24 54.74
CA SER A 76 32.29 5.78 54.69
C SER A 76 31.98 5.16 56.06
N PRO A 77 31.80 3.83 56.12
CA PRO A 77 32.86 3.09 56.82
C PRO A 77 33.23 1.74 56.19
N ASP A 78 34.53 1.47 56.19
CA ASP A 78 35.14 0.14 56.16
C ASP A 78 34.81 -0.61 57.46
N LEU A 79 34.58 -1.92 57.38
CA LEU A 79 35.09 -2.90 58.34
C LEU A 79 35.21 -4.28 57.67
N ASP A 80 36.47 -4.70 57.54
CA ASP A 80 36.91 -6.09 57.34
C ASP A 80 36.46 -7.00 58.51
N VAL A 81 36.36 -8.32 58.25
CA VAL A 81 37.10 -9.41 58.92
C VAL A 81 36.38 -10.77 58.82
N ALA A 82 37.15 -11.75 58.31
CA ALA A 82 37.18 -13.20 58.57
C ALA A 82 36.06 -14.15 58.03
N SER A 83 36.47 -14.91 57.01
CA SER A 83 36.50 -16.39 56.94
C SER A 83 35.67 -17.20 57.94
N ASP A 84 34.76 -18.04 57.42
CA ASP A 84 34.81 -19.47 57.71
C ASP A 84 34.09 -20.33 56.66
N THR A 85 34.76 -21.42 56.33
CA THR A 85 34.37 -22.56 55.49
C THR A 85 33.26 -23.41 56.13
N GLU A 86 32.31 -23.90 55.31
CA GLU A 86 31.87 -25.31 55.20
C GLU A 86 30.71 -25.42 54.18
N PRO A 87 30.55 -26.56 53.46
CA PRO A 87 29.63 -26.70 52.34
C PRO A 87 28.31 -27.37 52.75
N VAL A 88 27.17 -26.81 52.35
CA VAL A 88 25.87 -27.48 52.53
C VAL A 88 25.03 -27.43 51.27
N SER A 89 24.74 -28.64 50.77
CA SER A 89 23.75 -28.98 49.76
C SER A 89 22.42 -28.24 49.91
N SER A 90 21.98 -27.55 48.86
CA SER A 90 20.56 -27.27 48.64
C SER A 90 20.23 -27.20 47.15
N LEU A 91 20.11 -28.37 46.53
CA LEU A 91 19.71 -28.54 45.12
C LEU A 91 18.33 -29.21 45.07
N SER A 92 17.34 -28.64 45.77
CA SER A 92 15.96 -29.16 45.81
C SER A 92 14.86 -28.11 45.65
N THR A 93 15.18 -26.85 45.31
CA THR A 93 14.16 -25.79 45.20
C THR A 93 13.62 -25.59 43.78
N TRP A 94 14.10 -26.33 42.78
CA TRP A 94 13.66 -26.19 41.38
C TRP A 94 12.56 -27.17 40.94
N ARG A 95 12.05 -28.02 41.86
CA ARG A 95 11.01 -29.00 41.54
C ARG A 95 9.57 -28.52 41.79
N ASN A 96 9.39 -27.34 42.38
CA ASN A 96 8.07 -26.77 42.69
C ASN A 96 7.57 -25.74 41.66
N SER A 97 8.35 -25.44 40.60
CA SER A 97 7.94 -24.51 39.54
C SER A 97 7.15 -25.18 38.41
N GLU A 98 7.36 -26.48 38.17
CA GLU A 98 6.62 -27.23 37.13
C GLU A 98 5.14 -27.42 37.52
N ASP A 99 4.85 -27.69 38.79
CA ASP A 99 3.48 -27.79 39.30
C ASP A 99 2.73 -26.44 39.25
N TYR A 100 3.45 -25.32 39.36
CA TYR A 100 2.85 -23.99 39.26
C TYR A 100 2.47 -23.65 37.81
N PHE A 101 3.30 -24.05 36.84
CA PHE A 101 3.02 -23.86 35.42
C PHE A 101 1.88 -24.76 34.93
N SER A 102 1.90 -26.04 35.29
CA SER A 102 0.86 -27.00 34.87
C SER A 102 -0.53 -26.62 35.42
N LYS A 103 -0.59 -26.03 36.63
CA LYS A 103 -1.84 -25.56 37.22
C LYS A 103 -2.39 -24.29 36.56
N LYS A 104 -1.53 -23.43 36.02
CA LYS A 104 -1.94 -22.25 35.23
C LYS A 104 -2.41 -22.63 33.82
N GLU A 105 -1.79 -23.63 33.21
CA GLU A 105 -2.17 -24.15 31.89
C GLU A 105 -3.57 -24.79 31.94
N ALA A 106 -3.84 -25.62 32.96
CA ALA A 106 -5.17 -26.20 33.19
C ALA A 106 -6.26 -25.17 33.54
N GLN A 107 -5.89 -24.01 34.11
CA GLN A 107 -6.82 -22.90 34.33
C GLN A 107 -7.14 -22.15 33.03
N LEU A 108 -6.17 -22.03 32.12
CA LEU A 108 -6.36 -21.38 30.82
C LEU A 108 -7.27 -22.22 29.92
N ASP A 109 -7.05 -23.54 29.87
CA ASP A 109 -7.88 -24.46 29.09
C ASP A 109 -9.34 -24.49 29.58
N ASN A 110 -9.56 -24.46 30.90
CA ASN A 110 -10.91 -24.35 31.47
C ASN A 110 -11.59 -23.01 31.15
N TRP A 111 -10.82 -21.93 31.06
CA TRP A 111 -11.35 -20.61 30.70
C TRP A 111 -11.76 -20.56 29.22
N VAL A 112 -10.94 -21.12 28.32
CA VAL A 112 -11.23 -21.21 26.88
C VAL A 112 -12.45 -22.10 26.60
N MET A 113 -12.58 -23.24 27.30
CA MET A 113 -13.78 -24.11 27.22
C MET A 113 -15.07 -23.39 27.66
N LYS A 114 -14.98 -22.50 28.65
CA LYS A 114 -16.12 -21.70 29.14
C LYS A 114 -16.55 -20.59 28.20
N GLN A 115 -15.64 -20.05 27.38
CA GLN A 115 -15.96 -19.05 26.34
C GLN A 115 -16.71 -19.73 25.18
N ASN A 116 -16.18 -20.84 24.66
CA ASN A 116 -16.78 -21.55 23.52
C ASN A 116 -18.20 -22.10 23.79
N THR A 117 -18.49 -22.47 25.04
CA THR A 117 -19.84 -22.91 25.43
C THR A 117 -20.85 -21.77 25.53
N ARG A 118 -20.38 -20.53 25.77
CA ARG A 118 -21.22 -19.34 25.85
C ARG A 118 -21.63 -18.84 24.46
N ASP A 119 -20.74 -18.96 23.48
CA ASP A 119 -21.02 -18.57 22.09
C ASP A 119 -21.90 -19.59 21.36
N SER A 120 -21.86 -20.86 21.75
CA SER A 120 -22.72 -21.91 21.16
C SER A 120 -24.19 -21.81 21.59
N GLN A 121 -24.53 -21.09 22.66
CA GLN A 121 -25.91 -20.93 23.12
C GLN A 121 -26.63 -19.72 22.51
N ASN A 122 -25.94 -18.88 21.74
CA ASN A 122 -26.52 -17.61 21.25
C ASN A 122 -26.98 -17.64 19.78
N TYR A 123 -27.00 -18.82 19.14
CA TYR A 123 -27.28 -18.96 17.70
C TYR A 123 -28.55 -19.74 17.32
N ASP A 124 -29.40 -20.13 18.28
CA ASP A 124 -30.54 -21.03 17.98
C ASP A 124 -31.94 -20.42 18.22
N GLU A 125 -32.10 -19.11 18.03
CA GLU A 125 -33.40 -18.46 18.24
C GLU A 125 -33.78 -17.39 17.21
N THR A 126 -33.54 -17.61 15.90
CA THR A 126 -34.21 -16.81 14.84
C THR A 126 -34.40 -17.55 13.51
N ALA A 127 -35.23 -18.59 13.49
CA ALA A 127 -35.90 -19.00 12.24
C ALA A 127 -37.10 -19.90 12.54
N THR A 128 -38.33 -19.43 12.28
CA THR A 128 -39.43 -20.15 11.57
C THR A 128 -40.72 -19.34 11.69
N THR A 129 -41.14 -18.61 10.64
CA THR A 129 -42.57 -18.48 10.34
C THR A 129 -42.81 -18.39 8.84
N VAL A 130 -43.36 -19.49 8.30
CA VAL A 130 -43.75 -19.67 6.91
C VAL A 130 -45.18 -19.15 6.69
N ASN A 131 -45.27 -18.33 5.64
CA ASN A 131 -46.39 -17.95 4.78
C ASN A 131 -47.65 -18.86 4.77
N LYS A 132 -48.84 -18.30 5.06
CA LYS A 132 -50.15 -18.76 4.55
C LYS A 132 -51.17 -17.59 4.52
N GLN A 133 -51.71 -17.30 3.34
CA GLN A 133 -52.96 -16.55 3.08
C GLN A 133 -54.13 -17.55 2.85
N PRO A 134 -55.41 -17.12 2.66
CA PRO A 134 -56.29 -16.18 3.39
C PRO A 134 -57.67 -16.86 3.67
N PRO A 135 -58.81 -16.23 4.12
CA PRO A 135 -59.62 -15.27 3.31
C PRO A 135 -60.46 -14.19 4.04
N LEU A 136 -60.76 -13.10 3.30
CA LEU A 136 -61.98 -12.25 3.20
C LEU A 136 -62.93 -11.89 4.39
N LYS A 137 -63.19 -10.56 4.47
CA LYS A 137 -64.43 -9.79 4.80
C LYS A 137 -64.80 -9.45 6.27
N SER A 138 -64.80 -8.14 6.59
CA SER A 138 -65.94 -7.26 7.01
C SER A 138 -65.40 -6.04 7.79
N LYS A 139 -65.56 -4.79 7.31
CA LYS A 139 -66.59 -3.77 7.62
C LYS A 139 -66.73 -3.34 9.10
N ALA A 140 -66.41 -2.04 9.34
CA ALA A 140 -66.97 -1.05 10.30
C ALA A 140 -65.86 -0.32 11.09
N SER A 141 -65.76 1.02 10.97
CA SER A 141 -66.15 2.03 12.00
C SER A 141 -65.20 1.99 13.23
N SER A 142 -64.48 3.02 13.68
CA SER A 142 -64.80 4.44 13.87
C SER A 142 -63.55 5.28 14.20
N THR A 143 -63.79 6.58 14.21
CA THR A 143 -63.06 7.86 14.40
C THR A 143 -62.10 8.01 15.63
N PRO A 144 -61.49 9.20 15.93
CA PRO A 144 -60.04 9.39 15.98
C PRO A 144 -59.49 9.80 17.38
N GLN A 145 -58.18 9.68 17.60
CA GLN A 145 -57.52 10.38 18.72
C GLN A 145 -56.22 11.06 18.30
N THR A 146 -56.31 12.39 18.35
CA THR A 146 -55.27 13.41 18.50
C THR A 146 -54.45 13.21 19.78
N HIS A 147 -53.14 13.52 19.76
CA HIS A 147 -52.30 14.17 20.80
C HIS A 147 -50.80 14.13 20.34
N PRO A 148 -49.86 14.90 20.91
CA PRO A 148 -49.57 16.27 20.49
C PRO A 148 -48.11 16.49 20.03
N LYS A 149 -47.90 17.65 19.41
CA LYS A 149 -46.62 18.24 19.02
C LYS A 149 -45.75 18.55 20.24
N SER A 150 -44.46 18.23 20.17
CA SER A 150 -43.40 18.89 20.95
C SER A 150 -42.45 19.62 20.00
N PRO A 151 -42.06 20.87 20.30
CA PRO A 151 -41.16 21.66 19.47
C PRO A 151 -39.71 21.46 19.91
N THR A 152 -38.80 21.28 18.96
CA THR A 152 -37.38 21.50 19.21
C THR A 152 -36.83 22.20 17.97
N ASN A 153 -36.78 23.53 18.10
CA ASN A 153 -36.23 24.42 17.11
C ASN A 153 -35.20 25.29 17.84
N VAL A 154 -33.93 24.91 17.78
CA VAL A 154 -32.82 25.82 18.01
C VAL A 154 -31.79 25.51 16.94
N SER A 155 -31.86 26.34 15.89
CA SER A 155 -30.91 26.44 14.79
C SER A 155 -29.52 26.76 15.33
N SER A 156 -28.52 26.03 14.87
CA SER A 156 -27.13 26.49 14.90
C SER A 156 -26.54 26.17 13.55
N ASP A 157 -26.70 27.15 12.66
CA ASP A 157 -26.13 27.22 11.32
C ASP A 157 -24.61 27.17 11.42
N SER A 158 -24.07 25.97 11.26
CA SER A 158 -22.72 25.73 10.78
C SER A 158 -22.82 24.82 9.58
N GLU A 159 -23.47 25.32 8.52
CA GLU A 159 -23.36 24.81 7.16
C GLU A 159 -21.90 24.98 6.71
N ARG A 160 -21.03 24.09 7.20
CA ARG A 160 -19.76 23.83 6.53
C ARG A 160 -20.15 23.28 5.17
N ASN A 161 -19.85 24.08 4.15
CA ASN A 161 -19.92 23.76 2.74
C ASN A 161 -18.96 22.59 2.45
N SER A 162 -19.26 21.39 2.99
CA SER A 162 -18.68 20.14 2.55
C SER A 162 -19.15 20.00 1.12
N THR A 163 -18.26 20.36 0.20
CA THR A 163 -18.44 20.08 -1.21
C THR A 163 -18.59 18.58 -1.26
N GLU A 164 -19.83 18.09 -1.33
CA GLU A 164 -20.12 16.67 -1.45
C GLU A 164 -19.39 16.24 -2.72
N GLU A 165 -18.21 15.66 -2.54
CA GLU A 165 -17.42 15.14 -3.65
C GLU A 165 -18.32 14.16 -4.37
N GLU A 166 -18.67 14.52 -5.60
CA GLU A 166 -19.69 13.84 -6.40
C GLU A 166 -19.19 12.44 -6.70
N ALA A 167 -19.54 11.50 -5.81
CA ALA A 167 -19.10 10.12 -5.91
C ALA A 167 -19.59 9.53 -7.23
N PHE A 168 -18.66 9.07 -8.05
CA PHE A 168 -18.94 8.40 -9.32
C PHE A 168 -18.58 6.91 -9.26
N ASP A 169 -19.33 6.11 -10.02
CA ASP A 169 -19.12 4.67 -10.13
C ASP A 169 -17.97 4.33 -11.09
N ILE A 170 -17.06 3.48 -10.62
CA ILE A 170 -15.91 2.95 -11.36
C ILE A 170 -16.16 1.47 -11.66
N ARG A 171 -16.10 1.11 -12.94
CA ARG A 171 -16.21 -0.28 -13.40
C ARG A 171 -14.83 -0.92 -13.51
N TYR A 172 -14.66 -2.05 -12.86
CA TYR A 172 -13.43 -2.84 -12.86
C TYR A 172 -13.62 -4.10 -13.69
N ASP A 173 -12.68 -4.38 -14.59
CA ASP A 173 -12.62 -5.60 -15.39
C ASP A 173 -11.42 -6.43 -14.92
N LEU A 174 -11.60 -7.69 -14.56
CA LEU A 174 -10.53 -8.59 -14.10
C LEU A 174 -10.44 -9.80 -15.02
N GLU A 175 -9.22 -10.23 -15.34
CA GLU A 175 -8.99 -11.41 -16.18
C GLU A 175 -8.23 -12.47 -15.36
N LYS A 176 -8.87 -13.61 -15.10
CA LYS A 176 -8.25 -14.78 -14.45
C LYS A 176 -8.53 -16.02 -15.28
N ASP A 177 -7.48 -16.75 -15.65
CA ASP A 177 -7.59 -18.00 -16.42
C ASP A 177 -8.40 -17.84 -17.74
N GLY A 178 -8.31 -16.65 -18.35
CA GLY A 178 -9.05 -16.31 -19.58
C GLY A 178 -10.54 -16.00 -19.37
N VAL A 179 -11.03 -16.04 -18.13
CA VAL A 179 -12.38 -15.61 -17.76
C VAL A 179 -12.33 -14.15 -17.32
N LEU A 180 -13.23 -13.35 -17.88
CA LEU A 180 -13.37 -11.93 -17.55
C LEU A 180 -14.49 -11.75 -16.52
N TYR A 181 -14.14 -11.22 -15.36
CA TYR A 181 -15.04 -10.84 -14.29
C TYR A 181 -15.19 -9.32 -14.27
N ASP A 182 -16.36 -8.81 -13.90
CA ASP A 182 -16.57 -7.38 -13.74
C ASP A 182 -17.33 -7.05 -12.46
N PHE A 183 -17.00 -5.91 -11.87
CA PHE A 183 -17.74 -5.33 -10.76
C PHE A 183 -17.65 -3.80 -10.78
N THR A 184 -18.50 -3.15 -10.01
CA THR A 184 -18.56 -1.69 -9.90
C THR A 184 -18.39 -1.29 -8.45
N LEU A 185 -17.57 -0.26 -8.19
CA LEU A 185 -17.46 0.39 -6.88
C LEU A 185 -17.55 1.91 -7.04
N SER A 186 -18.06 2.56 -6.01
CA SER A 186 -18.00 4.02 -5.88
C SER A 186 -16.56 4.48 -5.69
N SER A 187 -16.23 5.66 -6.21
CA SER A 187 -14.94 6.36 -5.97
C SER A 187 -14.67 6.61 -4.49
N GLY A 188 -15.70 6.77 -3.66
CA GLY A 188 -15.55 6.89 -2.21
C GLY A 188 -15.29 5.56 -1.47
N ALA A 189 -15.17 4.44 -2.17
CA ALA A 189 -14.88 3.15 -1.54
C ALA A 189 -13.43 3.11 -1.03
N SER A 190 -13.23 2.68 0.22
CA SER A 190 -11.89 2.51 0.81
C SER A 190 -11.09 1.39 0.14
N PHE A 191 -9.76 1.38 0.32
CA PHE A 191 -8.90 0.32 -0.22
C PHE A 191 -9.31 -1.08 0.28
N SER A 192 -9.71 -1.22 1.55
CA SER A 192 -10.22 -2.49 2.09
C SER A 192 -11.51 -2.94 1.39
N THR A 193 -12.43 -2.02 1.11
CA THR A 193 -13.66 -2.32 0.33
C THR A 193 -13.32 -2.76 -1.08
N PHE A 194 -12.34 -2.10 -1.72
CA PHE A 194 -11.82 -2.45 -3.03
C PHE A 194 -11.20 -3.85 -3.06
N LEU A 195 -10.33 -4.19 -2.09
CA LEU A 195 -9.72 -5.51 -1.99
C LEU A 195 -10.77 -6.59 -1.73
N THR A 196 -11.73 -6.35 -0.85
CA THR A 196 -12.80 -7.31 -0.53
C THR A 196 -13.68 -7.59 -1.77
N ALA A 197 -14.07 -6.55 -2.51
CA ALA A 197 -14.83 -6.70 -3.74
C ALA A 197 -14.03 -7.45 -4.82
N THR A 198 -12.74 -7.15 -4.93
CA THR A 198 -11.82 -7.82 -5.86
C THR A 198 -11.64 -9.29 -5.51
N ALA A 199 -11.44 -9.61 -4.23
CA ALA A 199 -11.30 -10.96 -3.71
C ALA A 199 -12.55 -11.80 -3.98
N LYS A 200 -13.72 -11.20 -3.73
CA LYS A 200 -15.03 -11.79 -4.03
C LYS A 200 -15.20 -12.05 -5.53
N ALA A 201 -14.77 -11.14 -6.40
CA ALA A 201 -14.84 -11.30 -7.84
C ALA A 201 -13.91 -12.42 -8.37
N PHE A 202 -12.70 -12.53 -7.81
CA PHE A 202 -11.74 -13.59 -8.16
C PHE A 202 -12.04 -14.95 -7.49
N ASN A 203 -12.96 -14.98 -6.53
CA ASN A 203 -13.21 -16.10 -5.62
C ASN A 203 -11.89 -16.57 -4.95
N VAL A 204 -11.12 -15.62 -4.41
CA VAL A 204 -9.86 -15.87 -3.67
C VAL A 204 -9.85 -15.11 -2.36
N SER A 205 -8.99 -15.52 -1.43
CA SER A 205 -8.69 -14.72 -0.24
C SER A 205 -8.00 -13.40 -0.61
N VAL A 206 -8.23 -12.35 0.20
CA VAL A 206 -7.57 -11.03 0.07
C VAL A 206 -6.05 -11.17 0.13
N SER A 207 -5.52 -12.16 0.86
CA SER A 207 -4.07 -12.43 0.93
C SER A 207 -3.43 -12.79 -0.42
N HIS A 208 -4.20 -13.35 -1.35
CA HIS A 208 -3.71 -13.65 -2.70
C HIS A 208 -3.67 -12.42 -3.62
N LEU A 209 -4.18 -11.27 -3.18
CA LEU A 209 -4.20 -10.03 -3.96
C LEU A 209 -2.99 -9.13 -3.71
N GLY A 210 -1.90 -9.66 -3.15
CA GLY A 210 -0.74 -8.88 -2.71
C GLY A 210 -0.01 -8.08 -3.80
N ALA A 211 -0.27 -8.36 -5.07
CA ALA A 211 0.32 -7.63 -6.19
C ALA A 211 -0.70 -7.40 -7.31
N LEU A 212 -1.76 -6.62 -7.04
CA LEU A 212 -2.69 -6.21 -8.09
C LEU A 212 -2.11 -5.07 -8.94
N GLY A 213 -2.14 -5.20 -10.25
CA GLY A 213 -1.83 -4.14 -11.20
C GLY A 213 -3.10 -3.56 -11.82
N TYR A 214 -3.17 -2.24 -12.03
CA TYR A 214 -4.28 -1.61 -12.76
C TYR A 214 -3.84 -0.95 -14.07
N ILE A 215 -4.73 -0.97 -15.06
CA ILE A 215 -4.61 -0.26 -16.33
C ILE A 215 -5.93 0.46 -16.63
N PRO A 216 -5.98 1.81 -16.57
CA PRO A 216 -7.15 2.57 -16.99
C PRO A 216 -7.33 2.49 -18.51
N SER A 217 -8.55 2.22 -18.97
CA SER A 217 -8.89 2.10 -20.40
C SER A 217 -8.67 3.38 -21.23
N PHE A 218 -8.58 4.55 -20.59
CA PHE A 218 -8.31 5.83 -21.26
C PHE A 218 -6.83 6.08 -21.55
N ARG A 219 -5.91 5.28 -21.01
CA ARG A 219 -4.49 5.39 -21.36
C ARG A 219 -4.29 4.97 -22.83
N PRO A 220 -3.40 5.65 -23.59
CA PRO A 220 -3.17 5.31 -24.98
C PRO A 220 -2.69 3.86 -25.12
N LYS A 221 -3.22 3.13 -26.10
CA LYS A 221 -2.89 1.71 -26.33
C LYS A 221 -1.47 1.49 -26.89
N ASN A 222 -0.87 2.55 -27.43
CA ASN A 222 0.46 2.53 -28.05
C ASN A 222 1.31 3.68 -27.47
N PRO A 223 2.40 3.38 -26.73
CA PRO A 223 2.87 2.04 -26.33
C PRO A 223 1.87 1.32 -25.41
N LYS A 224 1.97 -0.01 -25.30
CA LYS A 224 1.10 -0.81 -24.44
C LYS A 224 1.31 -0.34 -22.99
N PRO A 225 0.28 0.19 -22.30
CA PRO A 225 0.44 0.76 -20.97
C PRO A 225 0.90 -0.33 -20.00
N LEU A 226 1.88 0.00 -19.16
CA LEU A 226 2.36 -0.90 -18.11
C LEU A 226 1.37 -0.86 -16.94
N PRO A 227 1.03 -2.02 -16.34
CA PRO A 227 0.23 -2.05 -15.11
C PRO A 227 0.93 -1.30 -13.99
N LYS A 228 0.20 -0.43 -13.28
CA LYS A 228 0.66 0.21 -12.04
C LYS A 228 0.21 -0.64 -10.85
N ILE A 229 1.10 -0.93 -9.89
CA ILE A 229 0.79 -1.80 -8.75
C ILE A 229 -0.01 -1.04 -7.70
N VAL A 230 -1.10 -1.64 -7.21
CA VAL A 230 -1.91 -1.23 -6.06
C VAL A 230 -1.68 -2.22 -4.94
N HIS A 231 -0.97 -1.81 -3.89
CA HIS A 231 -0.62 -2.67 -2.75
C HIS A 231 -0.87 -1.99 -1.40
N SER A 232 -1.18 -0.69 -1.41
CA SER A 232 -1.43 0.12 -0.23
C SER A 232 -2.58 1.10 -0.46
N ASP A 233 -3.13 1.62 0.62
CA ASP A 233 -4.16 2.67 0.59
C ASP A 233 -3.67 3.89 -0.21
N GLU A 234 -2.43 4.35 0.01
CA GLU A 234 -1.83 5.45 -0.76
C GLU A 234 -1.75 5.18 -2.28
N SER A 235 -1.47 3.93 -2.68
CA SER A 235 -1.40 3.57 -4.10
C SER A 235 -2.78 3.48 -4.75
N TYR A 236 -3.79 3.18 -3.94
CA TYR A 236 -5.19 3.17 -4.33
C TYR A 236 -5.75 4.60 -4.43
N GLU A 237 -5.45 5.47 -3.48
CA GLU A 237 -5.75 6.92 -3.58
C GLU A 237 -5.14 7.52 -4.85
N LYS A 238 -3.86 7.24 -5.15
CA LYS A 238 -3.22 7.67 -6.42
C LYS A 238 -3.91 7.12 -7.67
N MET A 239 -4.50 5.93 -7.58
CA MET A 239 -5.32 5.40 -8.68
C MET A 239 -6.59 6.24 -8.83
N LEU A 240 -7.28 6.56 -7.73
CA LEU A 240 -8.48 7.40 -7.74
C LEU A 240 -8.19 8.82 -8.26
N GLU A 241 -7.11 9.46 -7.81
CA GLU A 241 -6.62 10.75 -8.33
C GLU A 241 -6.43 10.71 -9.86
N ASP A 242 -5.77 9.67 -10.39
CA ASP A 242 -5.58 9.45 -11.83
C ASP A 242 -6.93 9.34 -12.60
N LEU A 243 -7.98 8.81 -11.97
CA LEU A 243 -9.32 8.67 -12.55
C LEU A 243 -10.11 10.00 -12.46
N GLU A 244 -10.01 10.70 -11.33
CA GLU A 244 -10.62 12.01 -11.09
C GLU A 244 -10.09 13.06 -12.06
N ASP A 245 -8.76 13.14 -12.21
CA ASP A 245 -8.09 13.99 -13.19
C ASP A 245 -8.64 13.75 -14.61
N TYR A 246 -8.88 12.48 -14.95
CA TYR A 246 -9.45 12.13 -16.24
C TYR A 246 -10.91 12.59 -16.37
N VAL A 247 -11.74 12.37 -15.35
CA VAL A 247 -13.13 12.83 -15.32
C VAL A 247 -13.20 14.37 -15.40
N GLU A 248 -12.35 15.08 -14.67
CA GLU A 248 -12.26 16.54 -14.70
C GLU A 248 -11.78 17.06 -16.07
N SER A 249 -10.81 16.37 -16.69
CA SER A 249 -10.35 16.69 -18.06
C SER A 249 -11.47 16.55 -19.10
N LEU A 250 -12.46 15.68 -18.84
CA LEU A 250 -13.65 15.55 -19.68
C LEU A 250 -14.70 16.62 -19.38
N LYS A 251 -14.90 16.98 -18.10
CA LYS A 251 -15.81 18.06 -17.67
C LYS A 251 -15.35 19.44 -18.19
N SER A 252 -14.05 19.70 -18.21
CA SER A 252 -13.47 20.99 -18.66
C SER A 252 -13.53 21.21 -20.18
N ARG A 253 -13.70 20.16 -20.98
CA ARG A 253 -13.87 20.27 -22.43
C ARG A 253 -15.27 20.82 -22.74
N LYS A 254 -15.32 22.14 -22.98
CA LYS A 254 -16.46 23.06 -23.25
C LYS A 254 -17.58 22.66 -24.26
N GLY A 255 -17.83 21.40 -24.51
CA GLY A 255 -19.04 20.89 -25.17
C GLY A 255 -19.84 20.03 -24.19
N LYS A 256 -21.17 19.99 -24.33
CA LYS A 256 -22.10 19.14 -23.56
C LYS A 256 -21.90 17.63 -23.85
N GLY A 257 -20.66 17.17 -23.88
CA GLY A 257 -20.28 15.81 -24.19
C GLY A 257 -20.51 14.94 -22.98
N LYS A 258 -21.44 13.99 -23.10
CA LYS A 258 -21.59 12.86 -22.19
C LYS A 258 -20.20 12.27 -21.89
N VAL A 259 -19.81 12.23 -20.62
CA VAL A 259 -18.54 11.61 -20.17
C VAL A 259 -18.50 10.20 -20.74
N LYS A 260 -17.44 9.89 -21.51
CA LYS A 260 -17.27 8.56 -22.08
C LYS A 260 -17.01 7.59 -20.94
N SER A 261 -17.82 6.53 -20.84
CA SER A 261 -17.59 5.48 -19.85
C SER A 261 -16.19 4.89 -20.04
N PHE A 262 -15.51 4.65 -18.92
CA PHE A 262 -14.21 4.01 -18.88
C PHE A 262 -14.28 2.82 -17.93
N THR A 263 -13.42 1.83 -18.17
CA THR A 263 -13.18 0.72 -17.24
C THR A 263 -11.73 0.71 -16.78
N VAL A 264 -11.49 0.15 -15.59
CA VAL A 264 -10.16 -0.10 -15.04
C VAL A 264 -9.89 -1.59 -15.11
N ARG A 265 -8.87 -1.99 -15.88
CA ARG A 265 -8.49 -3.40 -15.96
C ARG A 265 -7.56 -3.76 -14.80
N LEU A 266 -7.94 -4.76 -14.01
CA LEU A 266 -7.12 -5.32 -12.94
C LEU A 266 -6.42 -6.58 -13.44
N LEU A 267 -5.14 -6.70 -13.07
CA LEU A 267 -4.25 -7.79 -13.45
C LEU A 267 -3.61 -8.33 -12.18
N ASP A 268 -3.71 -9.62 -11.94
CA ASP A 268 -2.94 -10.27 -10.89
C ASP A 268 -1.47 -10.40 -11.32
N THR A 269 -0.57 -9.74 -10.61
CA THR A 269 0.88 -9.80 -10.85
C THR A 269 1.62 -10.70 -9.85
N SER A 270 0.90 -11.33 -8.92
CA SER A 270 1.46 -12.24 -7.90
C SER A 270 1.80 -13.63 -8.45
N GLY A 271 1.18 -14.03 -9.56
CA GLY A 271 1.36 -15.33 -10.17
C GLY A 271 2.83 -15.60 -10.56
N PRO A 272 3.36 -16.81 -10.32
CA PRO A 272 4.73 -17.18 -10.64
C PRO A 272 4.94 -17.13 -12.15
N GLY A 273 5.45 -16.01 -12.64
CA GLY A 273 6.27 -15.95 -13.84
C GLY A 273 5.64 -16.45 -15.14
N THR A 274 4.32 -16.39 -15.34
CA THR A 274 3.76 -16.42 -16.70
C THR A 274 3.99 -15.08 -17.43
N ARG A 275 5.20 -14.52 -17.33
CA ARG A 275 5.79 -13.64 -18.36
C ARG A 275 6.11 -14.43 -19.65
N LYS A 276 5.29 -15.43 -19.98
CA LYS A 276 5.24 -15.99 -21.33
C LYS A 276 4.48 -14.97 -22.18
N ASP A 277 5.26 -14.10 -22.82
CA ASP A 277 4.94 -13.49 -24.10
C ASP A 277 3.44 -13.34 -24.40
N ILE A 278 2.82 -12.24 -23.95
CA ILE A 278 1.52 -11.76 -24.44
C ILE A 278 1.67 -11.25 -25.91
N GLY A 279 2.39 -12.00 -26.73
CA GLY A 279 2.79 -11.68 -28.10
C GLY A 279 2.93 -12.87 -29.03
N LYS A 280 2.91 -14.13 -28.57
CA LYS A 280 2.99 -15.29 -29.48
C LYS A 280 1.99 -16.37 -29.11
N LYS A 281 0.93 -16.48 -29.94
CA LYS A 281 0.06 -17.65 -30.07
C LYS A 281 0.93 -18.91 -30.15
N SER A 282 0.92 -19.74 -29.09
CA SER A 282 1.32 -21.14 -29.21
C SER A 282 0.28 -22.01 -28.52
N LYS A 283 -0.08 -23.07 -29.23
CA LYS A 283 -1.16 -24.02 -28.96
C LYS A 283 -0.53 -25.27 -28.35
N THR A 284 -0.65 -25.47 -27.03
CA THR A 284 -0.28 -26.73 -26.35
C THR A 284 -1.05 -26.83 -25.04
N VAL A 285 -2.17 -27.55 -24.98
CA VAL A 285 -2.33 -28.96 -24.51
C VAL A 285 -1.73 -29.21 -23.11
N GLY A 286 -2.59 -29.01 -22.10
CA GLY A 286 -2.89 -29.90 -20.97
C GLY A 286 -1.77 -30.50 -20.13
N LYS A 287 -1.67 -30.04 -18.87
CA LYS A 287 -1.40 -30.92 -17.72
C LYS A 287 -2.05 -30.33 -16.46
N VAL A 288 -3.07 -31.02 -15.97
CA VAL A 288 -3.78 -30.76 -14.71
C VAL A 288 -2.88 -31.25 -13.57
N VAL A 289 -2.66 -30.43 -12.56
CA VAL A 289 -2.14 -30.86 -11.26
C VAL A 289 -3.03 -30.25 -10.19
N ASP A 290 -3.72 -31.13 -9.47
CA ASP A 290 -4.46 -30.88 -8.23
C ASP A 290 -3.55 -30.31 -7.14
N ALA A 291 -4.07 -29.36 -6.36
CA ALA A 291 -3.94 -29.38 -4.90
C ALA A 291 -4.76 -28.22 -4.28
N SER A 292 -5.93 -28.59 -3.76
CA SER A 292 -6.72 -27.82 -2.80
C SER A 292 -5.89 -27.56 -1.54
N THR A 293 -5.58 -26.29 -1.27
CA THR A 293 -5.00 -25.84 0.00
C THR A 293 -6.08 -25.04 0.72
N PRO A 294 -6.48 -25.38 1.96
CA PRO A 294 -7.50 -24.64 2.69
C PRO A 294 -7.04 -23.21 2.97
N ALA A 295 -7.98 -22.25 2.87
CA ALA A 295 -7.71 -20.84 3.07
C ALA A 295 -7.23 -20.56 4.51
N LEU A 296 -6.01 -20.06 4.65
CA LEU A 296 -5.40 -19.61 5.90
C LEU A 296 -6.12 -18.34 6.42
N THR A 297 -6.26 -18.22 7.74
CA THR A 297 -6.89 -17.08 8.43
C THR A 297 -5.93 -15.89 8.53
N GLU A 298 -6.39 -14.66 8.75
CA GLU A 298 -5.51 -13.48 8.77
C GLU A 298 -4.49 -13.47 9.93
N GLU A 299 -4.83 -14.12 11.04
CA GLU A 299 -3.94 -14.31 12.20
C GLU A 299 -2.70 -15.13 11.81
N ASP A 300 -2.87 -16.08 10.87
CA ASP A 300 -1.83 -17.00 10.43
C ASP A 300 -0.64 -16.31 9.74
N ASN A 301 -0.87 -15.16 9.10
CA ASN A 301 0.16 -14.41 8.38
C ASN A 301 1.06 -13.59 9.30
N SER A 302 0.54 -13.14 10.45
CA SER A 302 1.31 -12.35 11.41
C SER A 302 2.41 -13.20 12.07
N GLU A 303 2.07 -14.44 12.43
CA GLU A 303 3.00 -15.41 13.00
C GLU A 303 4.09 -15.83 12.00
N GLU A 304 3.72 -16.07 10.74
CA GLU A 304 4.67 -16.42 9.68
C GLU A 304 5.72 -15.31 9.48
N HIS A 305 5.29 -14.05 9.49
CA HIS A 305 6.20 -12.91 9.34
C HIS A 305 7.11 -12.72 10.58
N ILE A 306 6.63 -13.03 11.79
CA ILE A 306 7.46 -13.07 13.01
C ILE A 306 8.53 -14.16 12.88
N LEU A 307 8.17 -15.35 12.41
CA LEU A 307 9.11 -16.46 12.18
C LEU A 307 10.12 -16.12 11.08
N TYR A 308 9.69 -15.48 10.00
CA TYR A 308 10.57 -14.98 8.93
C TYR A 308 11.66 -14.05 9.50
N ARG A 309 11.27 -13.03 10.28
CA ARG A 309 12.25 -12.11 10.91
C ARG A 309 13.16 -12.82 11.91
N LYS A 310 12.64 -13.83 12.61
CA LYS A 310 13.43 -14.65 13.56
C LYS A 310 14.54 -15.41 12.83
N ILE A 311 14.25 -16.01 11.67
CA ILE A 311 15.24 -16.69 10.83
C ILE A 311 16.25 -15.68 10.28
N GLU A 312 15.80 -14.53 9.76
CA GLU A 312 16.71 -13.50 9.24
C GLU A 312 17.69 -13.00 10.29
N LYS A 313 17.23 -12.80 11.53
CA LYS A 313 18.06 -12.33 12.65
C LYS A 313 19.03 -13.41 13.12
N ALA A 314 18.58 -14.67 13.23
CA ALA A 314 19.42 -15.77 13.70
C ALA A 314 20.55 -16.11 12.71
N HIS A 315 20.27 -15.99 11.41
CA HIS A 315 21.22 -16.32 10.34
C HIS A 315 21.85 -15.09 9.69
N HIS A 316 21.76 -13.91 10.32
CA HIS A 316 22.35 -12.69 9.78
C HIS A 316 23.87 -12.84 9.66
N CYS A 317 24.39 -12.70 8.45
CA CYS A 317 25.82 -12.80 8.19
C CYS A 317 26.41 -11.42 7.92
N ASP A 318 27.36 -11.00 8.76
CA ASP A 318 28.04 -9.70 8.65
C ASP A 318 28.79 -9.53 7.32
N GLN A 319 29.28 -10.62 6.72
CA GLN A 319 30.02 -10.57 5.45
C GLN A 319 29.11 -10.21 4.25
N HIS A 320 27.85 -10.67 4.27
CA HIS A 320 26.92 -10.50 3.15
C HIS A 320 25.80 -9.48 3.46
N GLY A 321 25.65 -9.07 4.72
CA GLY A 321 24.57 -8.20 5.20
C GLY A 321 23.18 -8.83 5.06
N LYS A 322 23.10 -10.16 4.97
CA LYS A 322 21.87 -10.94 4.70
C LYS A 322 21.88 -12.26 5.45
N ALA A 323 20.71 -12.89 5.56
CA ALA A 323 20.58 -14.23 6.11
C ALA A 323 21.39 -15.23 5.28
N CYS A 324 22.39 -15.88 5.89
CA CYS A 324 23.19 -16.91 5.25
C CYS A 324 23.23 -18.17 6.12
N TRP A 325 23.13 -19.33 5.48
CA TRP A 325 23.39 -20.60 6.11
C TRP A 325 24.87 -20.98 5.95
N VAL A 326 25.56 -21.23 7.07
CA VAL A 326 26.97 -21.62 7.07
C VAL A 326 27.05 -23.14 6.98
N ARG A 327 27.68 -23.64 5.91
CA ARG A 327 27.92 -25.07 5.69
C ARG A 327 29.07 -25.57 6.56
N ASP A 328 29.19 -26.88 6.72
CA ASP A 328 30.26 -27.53 7.52
C ASP A 328 31.68 -27.20 7.02
N ASN A 329 31.83 -26.82 5.76
CA ASN A 329 33.10 -26.38 5.17
C ASN A 329 33.41 -24.88 5.41
N GLY A 330 32.59 -24.18 6.19
CA GLY A 330 32.68 -22.74 6.44
C GLY A 330 32.21 -21.85 5.29
N SER A 331 31.69 -22.42 4.19
CA SER A 331 31.13 -21.61 3.11
C SER A 331 29.73 -21.11 3.45
N HIS A 332 29.45 -19.86 3.07
CA HIS A 332 28.18 -19.21 3.30
C HIS A 332 27.27 -19.38 2.09
N TYR A 333 26.06 -19.88 2.30
CA TYR A 333 24.99 -19.90 1.31
C TYR A 333 23.98 -18.81 1.65
N GLN A 334 23.82 -17.82 0.76
CA GLN A 334 22.88 -16.73 0.99
C GLN A 334 21.45 -17.22 0.76
N LEU A 335 20.62 -17.21 1.80
CA LEU A 335 19.23 -17.63 1.72
C LEU A 335 18.43 -16.60 0.90
N THR A 336 17.63 -17.10 -0.04
CA THR A 336 16.65 -16.33 -0.80
C THR A 336 15.41 -16.08 0.05
N THR A 337 14.66 -15.01 -0.26
CA THR A 337 13.39 -14.73 0.43
C THR A 337 12.42 -15.91 0.37
N SER A 338 12.34 -16.61 -0.77
CA SER A 338 11.51 -17.81 -0.91
C SER A 338 11.93 -18.95 0.02
N GLU A 339 13.22 -19.17 0.20
CA GLU A 339 13.75 -20.20 1.12
C GLU A 339 13.44 -19.82 2.58
N ILE A 340 13.61 -18.56 2.97
CA ILE A 340 13.30 -18.08 4.34
C ILE A 340 11.80 -18.20 4.62
N THR A 341 10.93 -17.83 3.67
CA THR A 341 9.47 -17.99 3.81
C THR A 341 9.08 -19.47 3.92
N GLN A 342 9.64 -20.34 3.09
CA GLN A 342 9.40 -21.79 3.19
C GLN A 342 9.86 -22.35 4.54
N TRP A 343 10.99 -21.88 5.05
CA TRP A 343 11.47 -22.26 6.38
C TRP A 343 10.55 -21.75 7.49
N ALA A 344 10.09 -20.50 7.43
CA ALA A 344 9.11 -19.94 8.38
C ALA A 344 7.80 -20.76 8.40
N LEU A 345 7.30 -21.15 7.23
CA LEU A 345 6.13 -22.02 7.10
C LEU A 345 6.37 -23.40 7.75
N LEU A 346 7.54 -24.00 7.52
CA LEU A 346 7.91 -25.30 8.09
C LEU A 346 8.09 -25.23 9.62
N MET A 347 8.56 -24.10 10.14
CA MET A 347 8.62 -23.83 11.58
C MET A 347 7.22 -23.73 12.19
N LYS A 348 6.28 -23.08 11.50
CA LYS A 348 4.90 -22.93 11.95
C LYS A 348 4.20 -24.29 12.14
N ILE A 349 4.45 -25.24 11.25
CA ILE A 349 3.95 -26.62 11.37
C ILE A 349 4.85 -27.52 12.24
N HIS A 350 5.78 -26.94 13.00
CA HIS A 350 6.73 -27.62 13.89
C HIS A 350 7.59 -28.71 13.20
N LYS A 351 7.87 -28.55 11.90
CA LYS A 351 8.75 -29.45 11.11
C LYS A 351 10.16 -28.90 10.91
N ALA A 352 10.45 -27.70 11.40
CA ALA A 352 11.77 -27.08 11.33
C ALA A 352 12.09 -26.34 12.63
N LEU A 353 13.38 -26.19 12.91
CA LEU A 353 13.90 -25.38 14.01
C LEU A 353 14.49 -24.07 13.48
N VAL A 354 14.71 -23.08 14.36
CA VAL A 354 15.34 -21.81 13.97
C VAL A 354 16.79 -22.03 13.53
N ASP A 355 17.53 -22.88 14.24
CA ASP A 355 18.99 -22.97 14.09
C ASP A 355 19.42 -23.87 12.93
N LYS A 356 18.57 -24.84 12.55
CA LYS A 356 18.88 -25.82 11.50
C LYS A 356 17.85 -25.73 10.36
N PRO A 357 18.28 -25.50 9.11
CA PRO A 357 17.38 -25.51 7.97
C PRO A 357 16.74 -26.89 7.77
N PRO A 358 15.48 -26.94 7.32
CA PRO A 358 14.78 -28.20 7.08
C PRO A 358 15.40 -28.98 5.93
N ASP A 359 15.41 -30.31 6.02
CA ASP A 359 16.06 -31.20 5.05
C ASP A 359 15.57 -30.98 3.61
N SER A 360 14.28 -30.69 3.43
CA SER A 360 13.70 -30.38 2.10
C SER A 360 14.32 -29.14 1.44
N LEU A 361 14.80 -28.20 2.25
CA LEU A 361 15.44 -26.97 1.79
C LEU A 361 16.92 -27.22 1.51
N LEU A 362 17.58 -28.07 2.31
CA LEU A 362 18.94 -28.53 2.05
C LEU A 362 19.07 -29.22 0.68
N ASP A 363 18.11 -30.08 0.33
CA ASP A 363 18.07 -30.73 -0.98
C ASP A 363 18.03 -29.69 -2.13
N SER A 364 17.24 -28.62 -1.99
CA SER A 364 17.19 -27.56 -3.00
C SER A 364 18.50 -26.77 -3.11
N ILE A 365 19.12 -26.47 -1.96
CA ILE A 365 20.39 -25.73 -1.87
C ILE A 365 21.53 -26.53 -2.53
N GLU A 366 21.59 -27.83 -2.29
CA GLU A 366 22.63 -28.70 -2.86
C GLU A 366 22.49 -28.79 -4.37
N ASN A 367 21.25 -28.98 -4.86
CA ASN A 367 20.96 -29.07 -6.29
C ASN A 367 21.27 -27.78 -7.05
N ASP A 368 21.01 -26.61 -6.46
CA ASP A 368 21.22 -25.33 -7.17
C ASP A 368 22.72 -24.97 -7.29
N THR A 369 23.53 -25.38 -6.30
CA THR A 369 24.99 -25.18 -6.38
C THR A 369 25.70 -26.04 -7.43
N GLY A 370 25.04 -27.10 -7.92
CA GLY A 370 25.59 -27.99 -8.96
C GLY A 370 25.45 -27.46 -10.39
N VAL A 371 24.47 -26.58 -10.66
CA VAL A 371 24.08 -26.25 -12.05
C VAL A 371 24.29 -24.77 -12.39
N SER A 372 24.40 -23.90 -11.39
CA SER A 372 24.55 -22.45 -11.60
C SER A 372 26.01 -21.97 -11.62
N ARG A 373 26.91 -22.72 -12.26
CA ARG A 373 28.24 -22.17 -12.64
C ARG A 373 28.20 -21.73 -14.10
N PHE A 374 28.21 -20.41 -14.29
CA PHE A 374 28.70 -19.73 -15.49
C PHE A 374 27.96 -19.98 -16.83
N ARG A 375 26.84 -19.26 -17.02
CA ARG A 375 26.65 -18.49 -18.26
C ARG A 375 27.03 -17.03 -18.03
N GLY A 376 28.28 -16.84 -17.61
CA GLY A 376 28.96 -15.56 -17.75
C GLY A 376 29.06 -15.25 -19.24
N ARG A 377 28.26 -14.29 -19.68
CA ARG A 377 28.20 -13.79 -21.06
C ARG A 377 29.42 -12.90 -21.32
N THR A 378 30.63 -13.46 -21.31
CA THR A 378 31.77 -12.89 -22.01
C THR A 378 31.78 -13.48 -23.41
N ARG A 379 31.40 -12.66 -24.38
CA ARG A 379 31.51 -12.94 -25.81
C ARG A 379 33.00 -12.92 -26.18
N ALA A 380 33.72 -13.99 -25.87
CA ALA A 380 34.97 -14.30 -26.54
C ALA A 380 34.61 -14.93 -27.89
N VAL A 381 34.97 -14.25 -28.97
CA VAL A 381 34.88 -14.76 -30.34
C VAL A 381 35.86 -15.94 -30.47
N PRO A 382 35.42 -17.18 -30.71
CA PRO A 382 36.35 -18.23 -31.09
C PRO A 382 36.81 -17.96 -32.52
N ALA A 383 38.13 -17.88 -32.69
CA ALA A 383 38.77 -17.89 -34.00
C ALA A 383 38.33 -19.12 -34.78
N MET A 384 37.93 -18.91 -36.04
CA MET A 384 37.56 -19.97 -36.97
C MET A 384 38.74 -20.91 -37.19
N PRO A 385 38.58 -22.24 -37.06
CA PRO A 385 39.46 -23.17 -37.72
C PRO A 385 39.08 -23.30 -39.20
N THR A 386 40.12 -23.28 -40.01
CA THR A 386 40.19 -23.45 -41.46
C THR A 386 39.33 -24.61 -41.97
N ALA A 387 38.68 -24.35 -43.11
CA ALA A 387 37.85 -25.27 -43.86
C ALA A 387 38.59 -26.56 -44.28
N THR A 388 37.90 -27.69 -44.11
CA THR A 388 38.11 -28.92 -44.89
C THR A 388 36.83 -29.21 -45.69
N PRO A 389 36.92 -29.46 -47.01
CA PRO A 389 35.75 -29.75 -47.82
C PRO A 389 35.36 -31.21 -47.65
N SER A 390 34.06 -31.49 -47.55
CA SER A 390 33.54 -32.84 -47.83
C SER A 390 32.34 -32.73 -48.78
N PRO A 391 32.29 -33.57 -49.83
CA PRO A 391 31.25 -33.57 -50.86
C PRO A 391 30.05 -34.41 -50.40
N TRP A 392 29.13 -34.75 -51.31
CA TRP A 392 27.88 -35.51 -51.12
C TRP A 392 26.66 -34.59 -50.88
N ASN A 393 26.06 -34.02 -51.93
CA ASN A 393 25.24 -34.68 -52.95
C ASN A 393 23.99 -35.34 -52.32
N THR A 394 22.84 -34.68 -52.37
CA THR A 394 21.50 -35.28 -52.55
C THR A 394 20.41 -34.20 -52.73
N PRO A 395 19.29 -34.53 -53.39
CA PRO A 395 18.60 -33.65 -54.32
C PRO A 395 17.37 -32.92 -53.76
N TYR A 396 17.06 -31.81 -54.41
CA TYR A 396 15.81 -31.03 -54.36
C TYR A 396 14.52 -31.88 -54.49
N PRO A 397 13.42 -31.36 -53.91
CA PRO A 397 12.14 -31.24 -54.63
C PRO A 397 11.56 -29.80 -54.54
N PRO A 398 10.52 -29.43 -55.34
CA PRO A 398 10.61 -28.25 -56.20
C PRO A 398 9.69 -27.09 -55.81
N SER A 399 10.08 -25.91 -56.29
CA SER A 399 9.22 -24.85 -56.87
C SER A 399 7.94 -24.46 -56.11
N TYR A 400 8.00 -23.31 -55.43
CA TYR A 400 6.85 -22.42 -55.26
C TYR A 400 7.04 -21.13 -56.09
N PRO A 401 5.93 -20.55 -56.62
CA PRO A 401 5.93 -19.56 -57.69
C PRO A 401 6.37 -18.14 -57.27
N PRO A 402 6.86 -17.33 -58.24
CA PRO A 402 7.44 -16.02 -57.98
C PRO A 402 6.36 -14.95 -57.81
N TRP A 403 6.03 -14.62 -56.55
CA TRP A 403 5.38 -13.35 -56.26
C TRP A 403 6.45 -12.27 -56.17
N ALA A 404 6.63 -11.58 -57.29
CA ALA A 404 7.51 -10.44 -57.45
C ALA A 404 7.10 -9.31 -56.49
N TYR A 405 7.81 -9.22 -55.36
CA TYR A 405 7.81 -8.00 -54.57
C TYR A 405 8.65 -6.93 -55.29
N PRO A 406 8.14 -5.71 -55.48
CA PRO A 406 8.93 -4.61 -56.01
C PRO A 406 10.09 -4.30 -55.05
N PRO A 407 11.28 -3.94 -55.57
CA PRO A 407 12.43 -3.64 -54.75
C PRO A 407 12.14 -2.44 -53.84
N PHE A 408 12.34 -2.63 -52.54
CA PHE A 408 12.29 -1.54 -51.58
C PHE A 408 13.39 -0.51 -51.93
N PRO A 409 13.08 0.80 -51.93
CA PRO A 409 14.06 1.84 -52.17
C PRO A 409 15.12 1.79 -51.07
N THR A 410 16.35 1.50 -51.48
CA THR A 410 17.55 1.59 -50.66
C THR A 410 17.73 3.04 -50.22
N TYR A 411 17.37 3.36 -48.98
CA TYR A 411 17.77 4.61 -48.37
C TYR A 411 19.28 4.54 -48.10
N PRO A 412 20.08 5.53 -48.57
CA PRO A 412 21.50 5.58 -48.30
C PRO A 412 21.72 5.73 -46.79
N TYR A 413 22.45 4.76 -46.25
CA TYR A 413 22.96 4.80 -44.87
C TYR A 413 23.75 6.11 -44.67
N PRO A 414 23.47 6.89 -43.60
CA PRO A 414 24.27 8.06 -43.30
C PRO A 414 25.70 7.62 -42.95
N SER A 415 26.67 8.28 -43.60
CA SER A 415 28.11 8.10 -43.41
C SER A 415 28.52 8.14 -41.93
N PRO A 416 29.57 7.39 -41.56
CA PRO A 416 30.15 7.47 -40.22
C PRO A 416 30.66 8.90 -39.96
N MET A 417 30.21 9.48 -38.85
CA MET A 417 30.71 10.77 -38.35
C MET A 417 32.23 10.69 -38.09
N PRO A 418 33.00 11.73 -38.46
CA PRO A 418 34.41 11.80 -38.13
C PRO A 418 34.63 11.98 -36.61
N PRO A 419 35.76 11.47 -36.07
CA PRO A 419 36.11 11.61 -34.66
C PRO A 419 36.33 13.09 -34.31
N ALA A 420 35.75 13.53 -33.20
CA ALA A 420 35.92 14.87 -32.67
C ALA A 420 37.41 15.14 -32.34
N PRO A 421 37.98 16.29 -32.74
CA PRO A 421 39.37 16.62 -32.47
C PRO A 421 39.59 16.82 -30.97
N GLY A 422 40.68 16.22 -30.49
CA GLY A 422 41.12 16.25 -29.10
C GLY A 422 41.23 17.66 -28.55
N ARG A 423 40.59 17.86 -27.39
CA ARG A 423 40.72 19.09 -26.61
C ARG A 423 42.08 19.06 -25.91
N ALA A 424 42.98 19.92 -26.37
CA ALA A 424 44.29 20.14 -25.81
C ALA A 424 44.21 20.46 -24.32
N THR A 425 44.98 19.71 -23.53
CA THR A 425 45.39 20.05 -22.18
C THR A 425 46.36 21.23 -22.25
N SER A 426 45.92 22.42 -21.86
CA SER A 426 46.82 23.52 -21.51
C SER A 426 46.86 23.70 -19.99
N PRO A 427 48.07 23.78 -19.39
CA PRO A 427 48.25 24.07 -17.99
C PRO A 427 48.39 25.59 -17.81
N HIS A 428 47.46 26.24 -17.11
CA HIS A 428 47.73 27.57 -16.59
C HIS A 428 47.13 27.80 -15.21
N SER A 429 48.07 27.95 -14.28
CA SER A 429 47.96 28.50 -12.95
C SER A 429 47.33 29.89 -12.97
N SER A 430 46.35 30.12 -12.08
CA SER A 430 46.13 31.39 -11.36
C SER A 430 45.04 31.18 -10.29
N PRO A 431 45.30 31.52 -9.01
CA PRO A 431 44.31 31.47 -7.96
C PRO A 431 43.49 32.77 -7.95
N GLY A 432 42.26 32.73 -8.47
CA GLY A 432 41.29 33.81 -8.32
C GLY A 432 40.30 33.48 -7.21
N PRO A 433 40.10 34.31 -6.17
CA PRO A 433 39.08 34.11 -5.15
C PRO A 433 37.71 34.38 -5.76
N THR A 434 37.10 33.34 -6.35
CA THR A 434 35.70 33.37 -6.77
C THR A 434 34.86 32.98 -5.56
N SER A 435 34.44 34.00 -4.82
CA SER A 435 33.38 33.95 -3.82
C SER A 435 32.12 33.38 -4.45
N SER A 436 31.97 32.06 -4.33
CA SER A 436 30.72 31.36 -4.62
C SER A 436 29.68 31.84 -3.62
N PRO A 437 28.47 32.27 -4.05
CA PRO A 437 27.40 32.55 -3.11
C PRO A 437 27.08 31.23 -2.41
N SER A 438 27.50 31.13 -1.15
CA SER A 438 27.14 30.04 -0.26
C SER A 438 25.62 30.05 -0.17
N VAL A 439 24.99 29.11 -0.86
CA VAL A 439 23.56 28.81 -0.73
C VAL A 439 23.42 28.31 0.69
N THR A 440 23.13 29.24 1.61
CA THR A 440 22.79 28.90 2.98
C THR A 440 21.59 27.95 2.88
N PRO A 441 21.69 26.73 3.43
CA PRO A 441 20.59 25.78 3.36
C PRO A 441 19.37 26.47 3.95
N SER A 442 18.36 26.69 3.10
CA SER A 442 17.11 27.33 3.48
C SER A 442 16.64 26.66 4.76
N LYS A 443 16.63 27.41 5.87
CA LYS A 443 16.18 26.94 7.18
C LYS A 443 14.78 26.38 6.97
N ARG A 444 14.66 25.06 6.82
CA ARG A 444 13.37 24.40 6.87
C ARG A 444 12.85 24.76 8.26
N SER A 445 11.72 25.46 8.31
CA SER A 445 11.04 25.69 9.58
C SER A 445 10.88 24.31 10.22
N LEU A 446 11.63 24.09 11.29
CA LEU A 446 11.47 22.92 12.11
C LEU A 446 10.04 23.03 12.61
N ILE A 447 9.17 22.14 12.17
CA ILE A 447 7.80 22.11 12.68
C ILE A 447 7.95 21.83 14.15
N ASP A 448 7.45 22.73 14.99
CA ASP A 448 7.56 22.56 16.41
C ASP A 448 6.63 21.41 16.82
N ILE A 449 7.24 20.31 17.25
CA ILE A 449 6.51 19.12 17.71
C ILE A 449 6.41 19.29 19.22
N PRO A 450 5.19 19.37 19.78
CA PRO A 450 5.00 19.70 21.19
C PRO A 450 5.63 18.64 22.11
N HIS A 451 6.03 19.08 23.29
CA HIS A 451 6.51 18.20 24.35
C HIS A 451 5.39 17.30 24.86
N ILE A 452 5.72 16.09 25.35
CA ILE A 452 4.71 15.11 25.75
C ILE A 452 3.82 15.62 26.89
N SER A 453 4.40 16.34 27.86
CA SER A 453 3.68 16.91 29.00
C SER A 453 2.67 17.99 28.58
N GLU A 454 3.07 18.94 27.73
CA GLU A 454 2.19 19.97 27.18
C GLU A 454 1.06 19.36 26.34
N TRP A 455 1.41 18.35 25.53
CA TRP A 455 0.42 17.65 24.72
C TRP A 455 -0.62 16.92 25.58
N LEU A 456 -0.21 16.18 26.61
CA LEU A 456 -1.14 15.47 27.51
C LEU A 456 -2.05 16.43 28.29
N GLU A 457 -1.54 17.58 28.72
CA GLU A 457 -2.37 18.61 29.34
C GLU A 457 -3.41 19.17 28.36
N GLY A 458 -3.04 19.29 27.08
CA GLY A 458 -3.97 19.63 26.00
C GLY A 458 -5.08 18.58 25.80
N VAL A 459 -4.74 17.29 25.90
CA VAL A 459 -5.72 16.20 25.79
C VAL A 459 -6.72 16.23 26.96
N ASP A 460 -6.28 16.56 28.17
CA ASP A 460 -7.15 16.68 29.35
C ASP A 460 -8.12 17.88 29.26
N LYS A 461 -7.72 18.95 28.57
CA LYS A 461 -8.53 20.16 28.37
C LYS A 461 -9.49 20.06 27.17
N ASP A 462 -9.37 19.05 26.34
CA ASP A 462 -10.20 18.88 25.14
C ASP A 462 -11.61 18.41 25.52
N ASP A 463 -12.63 19.16 25.08
CA ASP A 463 -14.06 18.90 25.39
C ASP A 463 -14.59 17.54 24.90
N ILE A 464 -13.90 16.91 23.95
CA ILE A 464 -14.30 15.64 23.33
C ILE A 464 -13.43 14.51 23.89
N ARG A 465 -12.12 14.70 23.97
CA ARG A 465 -11.17 13.67 24.43
C ARG A 465 -11.16 13.54 25.95
N GLY A 466 -11.43 14.62 26.69
CA GLY A 466 -11.51 14.68 28.14
C GLY A 466 -12.87 14.28 28.74
N GLN A 467 -13.88 13.90 27.94
CA GLN A 467 -15.25 13.64 28.43
C GLN A 467 -15.34 12.57 29.52
N ASP A 468 -14.43 11.62 29.53
CA ASP A 468 -14.44 10.52 30.49
C ASP A 468 -13.82 10.90 31.86
N GLY A 469 -13.37 12.14 32.02
CA GLY A 469 -12.73 12.62 33.24
C GLY A 469 -11.40 11.91 33.56
N LEU A 470 -10.83 11.24 32.57
CA LEU A 470 -9.54 10.58 32.69
C LEU A 470 -8.43 11.63 32.59
N GLN A 471 -7.78 11.94 33.72
CA GLN A 471 -6.59 12.78 33.73
C GLN A 471 -5.42 11.98 33.15
N VAL A 472 -5.09 12.18 31.88
CA VAL A 472 -3.94 11.55 31.22
C VAL A 472 -2.63 12.30 31.42
N SER A 473 -2.67 13.59 31.81
CA SER A 473 -1.48 14.36 32.19
C SER A 473 -0.67 13.72 33.32
N GLN A 474 -1.31 12.95 34.21
CA GLN A 474 -0.62 12.25 35.31
C GLN A 474 0.45 11.24 34.84
N TYR A 475 0.42 10.83 33.56
CA TYR A 475 1.38 9.87 33.00
C TYR A 475 2.62 10.55 32.38
N SER A 476 2.72 11.89 32.39
CA SER A 476 3.84 12.63 31.79
C SER A 476 5.19 12.16 32.32
N ASP A 477 5.33 12.09 33.65
CA ASP A 477 6.61 11.79 34.30
C ASP A 477 7.05 10.35 34.01
N ALA A 478 6.10 9.42 33.93
CA ALA A 478 6.36 8.04 33.58
C ALA A 478 6.84 7.92 32.13
N LEU A 479 6.25 8.66 31.19
CA LEU A 479 6.67 8.67 29.78
C LEU A 479 8.07 9.29 29.62
N GLU A 480 8.32 10.42 30.28
CA GLU A 480 9.62 11.09 30.24
C GLU A 480 10.74 10.21 30.84
N THR A 481 10.45 9.51 31.95
CA THR A 481 11.38 8.55 32.57
C THR A 481 11.74 7.40 31.63
N ASN A 482 10.81 7.01 30.75
CA ASN A 482 11.04 5.99 29.72
C ASN A 482 11.62 6.55 28.41
N GLY A 483 12.01 7.83 28.37
CA GLY A 483 12.63 8.47 27.21
C GLY A 483 11.65 8.88 26.10
N ILE A 484 10.35 8.88 26.38
CA ILE A 484 9.31 9.36 25.46
C ILE A 484 9.11 10.84 25.76
N ILE A 485 9.77 11.71 24.98
CA ILE A 485 9.85 13.15 25.24
C ILE A 485 8.86 13.92 24.33
N ARG A 486 8.65 13.42 23.11
CA ARG A 486 7.78 14.06 22.11
C ARG A 486 6.65 13.14 21.69
N ILE A 487 5.57 13.72 21.18
CA ILE A 487 4.44 12.97 20.62
C ILE A 487 4.85 12.04 19.46
N SER A 488 5.91 12.37 18.72
CA SER A 488 6.47 11.51 17.66
C SER A 488 6.96 10.17 18.20
N ASP A 489 7.55 10.17 19.39
CA ASP A 489 8.13 8.98 19.99
C ASP A 489 7.02 8.03 20.46
N LEU A 490 5.88 8.57 20.88
CA LEU A 490 4.72 7.81 21.32
C LEU A 490 3.99 7.08 20.17
N VAL A 491 4.08 7.57 18.93
CA VAL A 491 3.40 6.97 17.77
C VAL A 491 3.93 5.58 17.43
N ASP A 492 5.23 5.35 17.67
CA ASP A 492 5.93 4.11 17.37
C ASP A 492 5.86 3.09 18.51
N VAL A 493 5.30 3.46 19.67
CA VAL A 493 5.17 2.59 20.84
C VAL A 493 3.96 1.66 20.70
N GLU A 494 4.19 0.37 20.92
CA GLU A 494 3.10 -0.61 20.98
C GLU A 494 2.25 -0.45 22.25
N VAL A 495 0.94 -0.68 22.15
CA VAL A 495 -0.01 -0.49 23.26
C VAL A 495 0.39 -1.29 24.50
N ASN A 496 0.85 -2.53 24.34
CA ASN A 496 1.27 -3.39 25.46
C ASN A 496 2.53 -2.85 26.16
N GLN A 497 3.47 -2.30 25.39
CA GLN A 497 4.67 -1.67 25.94
C GLN A 497 4.31 -0.39 26.69
N LEU A 498 3.41 0.41 26.12
CA LEU A 498 2.91 1.62 26.76
C LEU A 498 2.25 1.30 28.11
N MET A 499 1.38 0.29 28.16
CA MET A 499 0.76 -0.18 29.41
C MET A 499 1.81 -0.55 30.46
N ALA A 500 2.86 -1.28 30.08
CA ALA A 500 3.91 -1.68 31.00
C ALA A 500 4.71 -0.50 31.54
N MET A 501 4.90 0.55 30.74
CA MET A 501 5.65 1.75 31.13
C MET A 501 4.87 2.68 32.06
N ILE A 502 3.59 2.94 31.75
CA ILE A 502 2.78 3.91 32.50
C ILE A 502 1.88 3.27 33.58
N GLY A 503 1.78 1.94 33.61
CA GLY A 503 0.93 1.22 34.56
C GLY A 503 -0.58 1.43 34.34
N ALA A 504 -1.00 1.92 33.18
CA ALA A 504 -2.40 2.20 32.89
C ALA A 504 -3.14 1.00 32.31
N ASN A 505 -4.47 1.05 32.39
CA ASN A 505 -5.35 0.08 31.74
C ASN A 505 -5.20 0.14 30.21
N TRP A 506 -5.41 -1.00 29.54
CA TRP A 506 -5.32 -1.12 28.08
C TRP A 506 -6.15 -0.06 27.33
N GLY A 507 -7.35 0.24 27.82
CA GLY A 507 -8.22 1.24 27.20
C GLY A 507 -7.68 2.68 27.25
N VAL A 508 -6.85 3.01 28.23
CA VAL A 508 -6.19 4.33 28.34
C VAL A 508 -4.98 4.36 27.39
N ALA A 509 -4.14 3.33 27.46
CA ALA A 509 -2.96 3.20 26.59
C ALA A 509 -3.34 3.22 25.09
N ASN A 510 -4.35 2.44 24.70
CA ASN A 510 -4.82 2.39 23.31
C ASN A 510 -5.35 3.75 22.84
N ARG A 511 -6.06 4.49 23.71
CA ARG A 511 -6.55 5.84 23.39
C ARG A 511 -5.43 6.85 23.23
N LEU A 512 -4.43 6.83 24.11
CA LEU A 512 -3.26 7.69 24.00
C LEU A 512 -2.52 7.48 22.67
N VAL A 513 -2.27 6.22 22.27
CA VAL A 513 -1.63 5.92 20.97
C VAL A 513 -2.49 6.41 19.80
N LYS A 514 -3.82 6.27 19.90
CA LYS A 514 -4.75 6.74 18.86
C LYS A 514 -4.72 8.26 18.73
N TYR A 515 -4.79 9.00 19.84
CA TYR A 515 -4.72 10.47 19.83
C TYR A 515 -3.36 10.97 19.32
N ALA A 516 -2.26 10.33 19.73
CA ALA A 516 -0.93 10.68 19.25
C ALA A 516 -0.82 10.54 17.71
N LYS A 517 -1.35 9.45 17.14
CA LYS A 517 -1.38 9.21 15.69
C LYS A 517 -2.23 10.24 14.94
N GLU A 518 -3.39 10.59 15.49
CA GLU A 518 -4.28 11.59 14.91
C GLU A 518 -3.59 12.97 14.85
N ASP A 519 -3.01 13.42 15.96
CA ASP A 519 -2.39 14.74 16.07
C ASP A 519 -1.10 14.84 15.26
N MET A 520 -0.28 13.79 15.22
CA MET A 520 0.87 13.74 14.31
C MET A 520 0.43 13.79 12.83
N GLY A 521 -0.70 13.17 12.49
CA GLY A 521 -1.32 13.31 11.19
C GLY A 521 -1.69 14.77 10.87
N GLN A 522 -2.27 15.49 11.84
CA GLN A 522 -2.64 16.91 11.69
C GLN A 522 -1.40 17.81 11.56
N ILE A 523 -0.39 17.64 12.40
CA ILE A 523 0.88 18.38 12.36
C ILE A 523 1.55 18.20 10.99
N ASN A 524 1.59 16.96 10.47
CA ASN A 524 2.14 16.68 9.15
C ASN A 524 1.34 17.33 8.01
N LYS A 525 0.00 17.35 8.10
CA LYS A 525 -0.86 18.06 7.14
C LYS A 525 -0.62 19.56 7.17
N MET A 526 -0.53 20.17 8.35
CA MET A 526 -0.23 21.61 8.51
C MET A 526 1.15 21.97 7.96
N SER A 527 2.15 21.11 8.20
CA SER A 527 3.48 21.28 7.64
C SER A 527 3.51 21.21 6.11
N LYS A 528 2.75 20.29 5.51
CA LYS A 528 2.62 20.23 4.05
C LYS A 528 1.95 21.49 3.52
N LYS A 529 0.90 21.97 4.20
CA LYS A 529 0.17 23.17 3.80
C LYS A 529 1.02 24.45 3.89
N SER A 530 1.90 24.59 4.89
CA SER A 530 2.76 25.77 5.03
C SER A 530 3.93 25.84 4.03
N ARG A 531 4.18 24.75 3.29
CA ARG A 531 5.18 24.70 2.21
C ARG A 531 4.64 25.13 0.85
N HIS A 532 3.32 25.16 0.70
CA HIS A 532 2.63 25.64 -0.50
C HIS A 532 2.24 27.10 -0.32
#